data_AF-A0A1V4ENH0-F1
#
_entry.id   AF-A0A1V4ENH0-F1
#
_cell.length_a   1.000
_cell.length_b   1.000
_cell.length_c   1.000
_cell.angle_alpha   90.00
_cell.angle_beta   90.00
_cell.angle_gamma   90.00
#
_symmetry.space_group_name_H-M   'P 1'
#
loop_
_entity.id
_entity.type
_entity.pdbx_description
1 polymer ?
#
loop_
_entity_poly.entity_id
_entity_poly.type
_entity_poly.pdbx_seq_one_letter_code
_entity_poly.pdbx_strand_id
1 'polypeptide(L)' 'MRFSAEDAAWRQLSSEYAGRWSIWRSDAGRWYATRLTRSLSRIEMDRGLIMTACGESAEELRALLTAQEGLAGQTLSS' A
#
# COMPACT_ATOMS: atom_id res chain seq x y z
N MET A 1 -10.90 -23.93 -11.11
CA MET A 1 -11.01 -22.87 -10.09
C MET A 1 -11.15 -21.54 -10.80
N ARG A 2 -12.24 -20.80 -10.56
CA ARG A 2 -12.39 -19.42 -11.06
C ARG A 2 -11.99 -18.52 -9.89
N PHE A 3 -10.82 -17.88 -9.99
CA PHE A 3 -10.43 -16.87 -9.01
C PHE A 3 -11.41 -15.70 -9.10
N SER A 4 -11.78 -15.14 -7.95
CA SER A 4 -12.67 -13.98 -7.95
C SER A 4 -11.93 -12.77 -8.54
N ALA A 5 -12.67 -11.73 -8.95
CA ALA A 5 -12.04 -10.49 -9.42
C ALA A 5 -11.14 -9.88 -8.33
N GLU A 6 -11.54 -10.04 -7.06
CA GLU A 6 -10.78 -9.60 -5.90
C GLU A 6 -9.49 -10.41 -5.72
N ASP A 7 -9.50 -11.73 -5.91
CA ASP A 7 -8.27 -12.55 -5.86
C ASP A 7 -7.26 -12.11 -6.94
N ALA A 8 -7.76 -11.79 -8.14
CA ALA A 8 -6.92 -11.30 -9.24
C ALA A 8 -6.33 -9.93 -8.89
N ALA A 9 -7.13 -9.00 -8.37
CA ALA A 9 -6.67 -7.70 -7.92
C ALA A 9 -5.65 -7.80 -6.79
N TRP A 10 -5.87 -8.69 -5.81
CA TRP A 10 -4.95 -8.92 -4.71
C TRP A 10 -3.59 -9.44 -5.20
N ARG A 11 -3.58 -10.42 -6.12
CA ARG A 11 -2.34 -10.92 -6.72
C ARG A 11 -1.59 -9.84 -7.48
N GLN A 12 -2.31 -9.02 -8.26
CA GLN A 12 -1.70 -7.94 -9.02
C GLN A 12 -1.04 -6.94 -8.09
N LEU A 13 -1.77 -6.42 -7.08
CA LEU A 13 -1.22 -5.48 -6.11
C LEU A 13 -0.06 -6.06 -5.31
N SER A 14 -0.21 -7.30 -4.82
CA SER A 14 0.83 -7.97 -4.03
C SER A 14 2.12 -8.16 -4.84
N SER A 15 2.01 -8.43 -6.14
CA SER A 15 3.16 -8.51 -7.04
C SER A 15 3.77 -7.13 -7.34
N GLU A 16 2.93 -6.12 -7.59
CA GLU A 16 3.34 -4.76 -7.94
C GLU A 16 4.13 -4.09 -6.80
N TYR A 17 3.72 -4.34 -5.55
CA TYR A 17 4.30 -3.73 -4.35
C TYR A 17 5.13 -4.71 -3.50
N ALA A 18 5.51 -5.85 -4.08
CA ALA A 18 6.25 -6.90 -3.39
C ALA A 18 7.51 -6.36 -2.69
N GLY A 19 7.71 -6.79 -1.44
CA GLY A 19 8.85 -6.41 -0.60
C GLY A 19 8.77 -5.00 0.02
N ARG A 20 7.83 -4.15 -0.42
CA ARG A 20 7.63 -2.80 0.14
C ARG A 20 6.39 -2.72 1.01
N TRP A 21 5.35 -3.44 0.61
CA TRP A 21 4.07 -3.49 1.31
C TRP A 21 3.58 -4.93 1.44
N SER A 22 2.97 -5.25 2.58
CA SER A 22 2.12 -6.42 2.76
C SER A 22 0.69 -5.97 2.51
N ILE A 23 -0.03 -6.65 1.61
CA ILE A 23 -1.38 -6.26 1.17
C ILE A 23 -2.38 -7.36 1.54
N TRP A 24 -3.50 -6.96 2.11
CA TRP A 24 -4.57 -7.87 2.48
C TRP A 24 -5.95 -7.21 2.37
N ARG A 25 -6.97 -8.06 2.37
CA ARG A 25 -8.37 -7.65 2.40
C ARG A 25 -9.01 -8.18 3.68
N SER A 26 -9.78 -7.34 4.35
CA SER A 26 -10.61 -7.77 5.48
C SER A 26 -11.81 -8.59 5.01
N ASP A 27 -12.44 -9.29 5.95
CA ASP A 27 -13.73 -9.95 5.77
C ASP A 27 -14.87 -8.97 5.42
N ALA A 28 -14.82 -7.75 5.97
CA ALA A 28 -15.71 -6.63 5.62
C ALA A 28 -15.46 -6.04 4.22
N GLY A 29 -14.44 -6.54 3.50
CA GLY A 29 -14.17 -6.20 2.11
C GLY A 29 -13.23 -5.03 1.87
N ARG A 30 -12.82 -4.32 2.93
CA ARG A 30 -11.82 -3.23 2.85
C ARG A 30 -10.42 -3.75 2.54
N TRP A 31 -9.68 -2.95 1.79
CA TRP A 31 -8.30 -3.20 1.39
C TRP A 31 -7.33 -2.47 2.30
N TYR A 32 -6.24 -3.14 2.64
CA TYR A 32 -5.20 -2.61 3.52
C TYR A 32 -3.81 -2.93 2.96
N ALA A 33 -2.86 -2.08 3.31
CA ALA A 33 -1.45 -2.33 3.10
C ALA A 33 -0.63 -1.79 4.26
N THR A 34 0.30 -2.59 4.80
CA THR A 34 1.29 -2.11 5.77
C THR A 34 2.69 -2.19 5.20
N ARG A 35 3.49 -1.15 5.43
CA ARG A 35 4.89 -1.08 5.02
C ARG A 35 5.69 -2.22 5.66
N LEU A 36 6.44 -2.93 4.82
CA LEU A 36 7.39 -3.97 5.24
C LEU A 36 8.81 -3.42 5.45
N THR A 37 9.05 -2.18 5.03
CA THR A 37 10.30 -1.47 5.27
C THR A 37 10.43 -1.08 6.75
N ARG A 38 11.51 -0.37 7.10
CA ARG A 38 11.67 0.20 8.44
C ARG A 38 10.49 1.09 8.84
N SER A 39 10.34 1.27 10.15
CA SER A 39 9.47 2.29 10.73
C SER A 39 9.84 3.67 10.18
N LEU A 40 8.81 4.50 9.99
CA LEU A 40 8.97 5.89 9.60
C LEU A 40 9.53 6.70 10.77
N SER A 41 10.46 7.59 10.45
CA SER A 41 10.90 8.65 11.36
C SER A 41 9.79 9.70 11.53
N ARG A 42 9.95 10.58 12.52
CA ARG A 42 8.99 11.67 12.73
C ARG A 42 8.88 12.61 11.52
N ILE A 43 10.02 12.97 10.93
CA ILE A 43 10.08 13.86 9.75
C ILE A 43 9.33 13.24 8.56
N GLU A 44 9.45 11.94 8.35
CA GLU A 44 8.72 11.24 7.28
C GLU A 44 7.22 11.23 7.52
N MET A 45 6.79 10.97 8.75
CA MET A 45 5.37 11.03 9.12
C MET A 45 4.80 12.44 8.97
N ASP A 46 5.56 13.46 9.38
CA ASP A 46 5.15 14.87 9.24
C ASP A 46 5.05 15.29 7.74
N ARG A 47 5.74 14.59 6.83
CA ARG A 47 5.61 14.73 5.37
C ARG A 47 4.44 13.92 4.78
N GLY A 48 3.65 13.24 5.61
CA GLY A 48 2.48 12.48 5.19
C GLY A 48 2.75 11.03 4.78
N LEU A 49 3.94 10.49 5.06
CA LEU A 49 4.17 9.05 4.94
C LEU A 49 3.41 8.32 6.06
N ILE A 50 2.78 7.20 5.70
CA ILE A 50 2.00 6.37 6.63
C ILE A 50 2.55 4.95 6.70
N MET A 51 2.39 4.32 7.87
CA MET A 51 2.76 2.92 8.09
C MET A 51 1.73 1.96 7.50
N THR A 52 0.44 2.34 7.55
CA THR A 52 -0.68 1.51 7.08
C THR A 52 -1.63 2.37 6.25
N ALA A 53 -1.87 1.94 5.01
CA ALA A 53 -2.87 2.51 4.10
C ALA A 53 -4.13 1.65 4.08
N CYS A 54 -5.28 2.28 3.85
CA CYS A 54 -6.56 1.59 3.64
C CYS A 54 -7.34 2.22 2.49
N GLY A 55 -8.10 1.41 1.78
CA GLY A 55 -9.01 1.83 0.71
C GLY A 55 -10.26 0.95 0.67
N GLU A 56 -11.36 1.49 0.15
CA GLU A 56 -12.61 0.74 -0.02
C GLU A 56 -12.55 -0.16 -1.28
N SER A 57 -11.63 0.12 -2.20
CA SER A 57 -11.36 -0.68 -3.41
C SER A 57 -9.85 -0.94 -3.62
N ALA A 58 -9.54 -1.89 -4.52
CA ALA A 58 -8.16 -2.17 -4.91
C ALA A 58 -7.53 -0.98 -5.65
N GLU A 59 -8.32 -0.26 -6.44
CA GLU A 59 -7.93 0.94 -7.18
C GLU A 59 -7.60 2.09 -6.23
N GLU A 60 -8.43 2.32 -5.22
CA GLU A 60 -8.16 3.32 -4.17
C GLU A 60 -6.88 2.99 -3.41
N LEU A 61 -6.69 1.72 -3.02
CA LEU A 61 -5.46 1.30 -2.36
C LEU A 61 -4.24 1.54 -3.27
N ARG A 62 -4.32 1.18 -4.56
CA ARG A 62 -3.22 1.43 -5.53
C ARG A 62 -2.86 2.91 -5.60
N ALA A 63 -3.85 3.79 -5.74
CA ALA A 63 -3.63 5.22 -5.82
C ALA A 63 -2.91 5.76 -4.58
N LEU A 64 -3.30 5.30 -3.38
CA LEU A 64 -2.64 5.65 -2.13
C LEU A 64 -1.19 5.14 -2.09
N LEU A 65 -0.95 3.89 -2.50
CA LEU A 65 0.40 3.31 -2.51
C LEU A 65 1.34 4.03 -3.48
N THR A 66 0.87 4.38 -4.68
CA THR A 66 1.63 5.20 -5.64
C THR A 66 1.97 6.57 -5.06
N ALA A 67 1.04 7.24 -4.38
CA ALA A 67 1.32 8.51 -3.72
C ALA A 67 2.37 8.36 -2.61
N GLN A 68 2.32 7.28 -1.82
CA GLN A 68 3.29 6.99 -0.77
C GLN A 68 4.69 6.70 -1.31
N GLU A 69 4.82 6.06 -2.47
CA GLU A 69 6.11 5.88 -3.16
C GLU A 69 6.66 7.22 -3.67
N GLY A 70 5.80 8.08 -4.21
CA GLY A 70 6.18 9.43 -4.63
C GLY A 70 6.69 10.30 -3.47
N LEU A 71 6.05 10.26 -2.31
CA LEU A 71 6.51 10.97 -1.10
C LEU A 71 7.84 10.41 -0.56
N ALA A 72 8.01 9.08 -0.60
CA ALA A 72 9.25 8.44 -0.16
C ALA A 72 10.43 8.79 -1.07
N GLY A 73 10.23 8.81 -2.40
CA GLY A 73 11.26 9.21 -3.36
C GLY A 73 11.74 10.65 -3.15
N GLN A 74 10.83 11.59 -2.89
CA GLN A 74 11.16 12.99 -2.59
C GLN A 74 11.99 13.13 -1.30
N THR A 75 11.75 12.27 -0.31
CA THR A 75 12.49 12.30 0.96
C THR A 75 13.93 11.81 0.81
N LEU A 76 14.21 10.87 -0.10
CA LEU A 76 15.56 10.38 -0.36
C LEU A 76 16.41 11.36 -1.18
N SER A 77 15.79 12.32 -1.88
CA SER A 77 16.49 13.35 -2.68
C SER A 77 16.73 14.67 -1.94
N SER A 78 16.33 14.77 -0.66
CA SER A 78 16.56 15.95 0.21
C SER A 78 17.68 15.68 1.21
#